data_AF-A0A1I3YHX8-F1
#
_entry.id   AF-A0A1I3YHX8-F1
#
_cell.length_a   1.000
_cell.length_b   1.000
_cell.length_c   1.000
_cell.angle_alpha   90.00
_cell.angle_beta   90.00
_cell.angle_gamma   90.00
#
_symmetry.space_group_name_H-M   'P 1'
#
loop_
_entity.id
_entity.type
_entity.pdbx_description
1 polymer ?
#
loop_
_entity_poly.entity_id
_entity_poly.type
_entity_poly.pdbx_seq_one_letter_code
_entity_poly.pdbx_strand_id
1 'polypeptide(L)' 'MFQYRKVLEMRSDGFSLRSIRAATGHSRQKITEVIRLAEKKEVTLPLTDEMTDKWLEEFL' A
#
# COMPACT_ATOMS: atom_id res chain seq x y z
N MET A 1 -11.76 -6.71 -0.89
CA MET A 1 -11.23 -5.34 -0.88
C MET A 1 -9.73 -5.42 -0.62
N PHE A 2 -8.91 -4.70 -1.40
CA PHE A 2 -7.45 -4.75 -1.28
C PHE A 2 -6.99 -3.87 -0.11
N GLN A 3 -6.01 -4.34 0.67
CA GLN A 3 -5.54 -3.67 1.89
C GLN A 3 -4.46 -2.62 1.57
N TYR A 4 -4.84 -1.52 0.91
CA TYR A 4 -3.93 -0.47 0.46
C TYR A 4 -3.12 0.15 1.61
N ARG A 5 -3.80 0.58 2.69
CA ARG A 5 -3.17 1.19 3.86
C ARG A 5 -2.09 0.30 4.43
N LYS A 6 -2.45 -0.96 4.70
CA LYS A 6 -1.55 -1.96 5.26
C LYS A 6 -0.33 -2.20 4.38
N VAL A 7 -0.50 -2.24 3.06
CA VAL A 7 0.63 -2.38 2.11
C VAL A 7 1.58 -1.18 2.20
N LEU A 8 1.05 0.04 2.20
CA LEU A 8 1.84 1.27 2.21
C LEU A 8 2.53 1.51 3.55
N GLU A 9 1.82 1.30 4.67
CA GLU A 9 2.37 1.37 6.02
C GLU A 9 3.50 0.36 6.20
N MET A 10 3.28 -0.92 5.86
CA MET A 10 4.33 -1.93 5.94
C MET A 10 5.52 -1.62 5.02
N ARG A 11 5.29 -1.03 3.84
CA ARG A 11 6.38 -0.59 2.97
C ARG A 11 7.17 0.55 3.60
N SER A 12 6.50 1.51 4.23
CA SER A 12 7.11 2.61 4.98
C SER A 12 7.97 2.11 6.13
N ASP A 13 7.49 1.09 6.84
CA ASP A 13 8.19 0.45 7.97
C ASP A 13 9.38 -0.42 7.52
N GLY A 14 9.68 -0.48 6.22
CA GLY A 14 10.81 -1.21 5.67
C GLY A 14 10.57 -2.72 5.47
N PHE A 15 9.33 -3.20 5.56
CA PHE A 15 9.05 -4.61 5.31
C PHE A 15 9.31 -4.99 3.84
N SER A 16 9.85 -6.20 3.65
CA SER A 16 10.05 -6.76 2.32
C SER A 16 8.72 -7.06 1.62
N LEU A 17 8.71 -7.08 0.28
CA LEU A 17 7.55 -7.52 -0.51
C LEU A 17 7.08 -8.94 -0.14
N ARG A 18 8.00 -9.81 0.31
CA ARG A 18 7.65 -11.16 0.80
C ARG A 18 6.82 -11.08 2.07
N SER A 19 7.21 -10.24 3.03
CA SER A 19 6.49 -10.05 4.30
C SER A 19 5.11 -9.42 4.06
N ILE A 20 5.04 -8.40 3.21
CA ILE A 20 3.77 -7.74 2.85
C ILE A 20 2.81 -8.74 2.20
N ARG A 21 3.30 -9.58 1.28
CA ARG A 21 2.50 -10.67 0.68
C ARG A 21 1.99 -11.65 1.71
N ALA A 22 2.84 -12.10 2.63
CA ALA A 22 2.42 -13.01 3.69
C ALA A 22 1.34 -12.40 4.60
N ALA A 23 1.42 -11.09 4.86
CA ALA A 23 0.50 -10.38 5.75
C ALA A 23 -0.83 -9.96 5.09
N THR A 24 -0.85 -9.78 3.77
CA THR A 24 -2.02 -9.29 3.00
C THR A 24 -2.66 -10.36 2.11
N GLY A 25 -1.95 -11.45 1.82
CA GLY A 25 -2.43 -12.53 0.93
C GLY A 25 -2.50 -12.15 -0.55
N HIS A 26 -2.04 -10.96 -0.94
CA HIS A 26 -2.16 -10.48 -2.31
C HIS A 26 -0.97 -10.85 -3.21
N SER A 27 -1.18 -10.74 -4.52
CA SER A 27 -0.14 -11.04 -5.51
C SER A 27 1.00 -10.03 -5.43
N ARG A 28 2.23 -10.49 -5.72
CA ARG A 28 3.42 -9.62 -5.77
C ARG A 28 3.21 -8.46 -6.75
N GLN A 29 2.60 -8.74 -7.89
CA GLN A 29 2.36 -7.77 -8.95
C GLN A 29 1.47 -6.63 -8.45
N LYS A 30 0.32 -6.94 -7.84
CA LYS A 30 -0.61 -5.91 -7.35
C LYS A 30 0.01 -5.07 -6.23
N ILE A 31 0.72 -5.69 -5.29
CA ILE A 31 1.44 -4.97 -4.22
C ILE A 31 2.49 -4.03 -4.81
N THR A 32 3.27 -4.49 -5.80
CA THR A 32 4.31 -3.67 -6.43
C THR A 32 3.72 -2.50 -7.21
N GLU A 33 2.61 -2.72 -7.91
CA GLU A 33 1.85 -1.68 -8.61
C GLU A 33 1.40 -0.58 -7.64
N VAL A 34 0.76 -0.96 -6.53
CA VAL A 34 0.29 -0.03 -5.50
C VAL A 34 1.42 0.80 -4.90
N ILE A 35 2.55 0.15 -4.54
CA ILE A 35 3.71 0.85 -4.00
C ILE A 35 4.26 1.86 -5.02
N ARG A 36 4.38 1.48 -6.30
CA ARG A 36 4.87 2.38 -7.35
C ARG A 36 3.94 3.55 -7.62
N LEU A 37 2.62 3.32 -7.61
CA LEU A 37 1.63 4.37 -7.78
C LEU A 37 1.69 5.36 -6.62
N ALA A 38 1.85 4.87 -5.39
CA ALA A 38 2.00 5.71 -4.20
C ALA A 38 3.30 6.52 -4.24
N GLU A 39 4.43 5.90 -4.62
CA GLU A 39 5.72 6.61 -4.81
C GLU A 39 5.60 7.69 -5.91
N LYS A 40 4.90 7.39 -7.02
CA LYS A 40 4.70 8.34 -8.13
C LYS A 40 3.78 9.52 -7.75
N LYS A 41 2.78 9.27 -6.90
CA LYS A 41 1.82 10.28 -6.43
C LYS A 41 2.30 11.00 -5.16
N GLU A 42 3.54 10.75 -4.74
CA GLU A 42 4.16 11.31 -3.54
C GLU A 42 3.27 11.16 -2.30
N VAL A 43 2.66 9.98 -2.16
CA VAL A 43 1.81 9.67 -1.02
C VAL A 43 2.62 9.79 0.27
N THR A 44 2.24 10.75 1.10
CA THR A 44 2.90 11.01 2.38
C THR A 44 2.49 9.98 3.43
N LEU A 45 3.47 9.56 4.22
CA LEU A 45 3.32 8.63 5.33
C LEU A 45 3.72 9.37 6.63
N PRO A 46 3.00 9.16 7.75
CA PRO A 46 1.88 8.23 7.95
C PRO A 46 0.60 8.67 7.24
N LEU A 47 -0.20 7.71 6.79
CA LEU A 47 -1.49 7.95 6.14
C LEU A 47 -2.45 8.62 7.12
N THR A 48 -3.15 9.67 6.70
CA THR A 48 -4.18 10.31 7.52
C THR A 48 -5.43 9.42 7.62
N ASP A 49 -6.32 9.70 8.56
CA ASP A 49 -7.57 8.93 8.75
C ASP A 49 -8.50 8.98 7.53
N GLU A 50 -8.41 10.04 6.72
CA GLU A 50 -9.17 10.20 5.48
C GLU A 50 -8.71 9.26 4.36
N MET A 51 -7.45 8.82 4.40
CA MET A 51 -6.83 7.94 3.41
C MET A 51 -7.21 6.48 3.65
N THR A 52 -8.52 6.19 3.59
CA THR A 52 -9.06 4.84 3.74
C THR A 52 -8.64 3.95 2.56
N ASP A 53 -8.75 2.63 2.71
CA ASP A 53 -8.49 1.68 1.60
C ASP A 53 -9.35 2.00 0.37
N LYS A 54 -10.58 2.47 0.57
CA LYS A 54 -11.48 2.89 -0.52
C LYS A 54 -10.98 4.17 -1.21
N TRP A 55 -10.55 5.15 -0.43
CA TRP A 55 -9.99 6.38 -0.99
C TRP A 55 -8.71 6.10 -1.77
N LEU A 56 -7.83 5.23 -1.25
CA LEU A 56 -6.61 4.81 -1.93
C LEU A 56 -6.88 3.99 -3.20
N GLU A 57 -7.96 3.22 -3.24
CA GLU A 57 -8.38 2.50 -4.44
C GLU A 57 -8.77 3.45 -5.58
N GLU A 58 -9.44 4.55 -5.26
CA GLU A 58 -9.81 5.59 -6.25
C GLU A 58 -8.63 6.52 -6.56
N PHE A 59 -7.76 6.76 -5.58
CA PHE A 59 -6.65 7.69 -5.69
C PHE A 59 -5.43 7.10 -6.39
N LEU A 60 -5.12 5.80 -6.30
CA LEU A 60 -3.91 5.17 -6.85
C LEU A 60 -4.09 4.64 -8.26
#